data_AF-A0A7X6ZC79-F1
#
_entry.id   AF-A0A7X6ZC79-F1
#
_cell.length_a   1.000
_cell.length_b   1.000
_cell.length_c   1.000
_cell.angle_alpha   90.00
_cell.angle_beta   90.00
_cell.angle_gamma   90.00
#
_symmetry.space_group_name_H-M   'P 1'
#
loop_
_entity.id
_entity.type
_entity.pdbx_description
1 polymer ?
#
loop_
_entity_poly.entity_id
_entity_poly.type
_entity_poly.pdbx_seq_one_letter_code
_entity_poly.pdbx_strand_id
1 'polypeptide(L)'
;TVVAAMGDAKKAALDILAREGLDHDFIRVPVPVDEAVILERRGELEDAKSPSDEGLRCLICDQVCRICTEVCPNRANVAIPVAGFSNSEQIVHIDGMCNECGNCATFCPHAGKPYKDKLTVFWTEEDFADSDNIGFLKLEGGMFRIRDEKGLVYDLPQSGLADRAGQEMAMLIATVTRDFAYLLNS
;
A
#
# COMPACT_ATOMS: atom_id res chain seq x y z
N THR A 1 6.55 15.74 -4.92
CA THR A 1 7.79 14.93 -5.04
C THR A 1 8.24 14.90 -6.49
N VAL A 2 9.45 14.41 -6.78
CA VAL A 2 9.95 14.24 -8.16
C VAL A 2 8.96 13.41 -9.00
N VAL A 3 8.46 12.30 -8.45
CA VAL A 3 7.48 11.43 -9.13
C VAL A 3 6.16 12.17 -9.42
N ALA A 4 5.63 12.91 -8.46
CA ALA A 4 4.42 13.73 -8.67
C ALA A 4 4.65 14.80 -9.75
N ALA A 5 5.80 15.48 -9.71
CA ALA A 5 6.14 16.50 -10.71
C ALA A 5 6.25 15.91 -12.12
N MET A 6 6.81 14.70 -12.27
CA MET A 6 6.83 13.98 -13.55
C MET A 6 5.41 13.64 -14.03
N GLY A 7 4.55 13.18 -13.12
CA GLY A 7 3.14 12.89 -13.42
C GLY A 7 2.36 14.14 -13.86
N ASP A 8 2.55 15.26 -13.18
CA ASP A 8 1.87 16.51 -13.50
C ASP A 8 2.42 17.16 -14.78
N ALA A 9 3.74 17.07 -15.02
CA ALA A 9 4.35 17.49 -16.28
C ALA A 9 3.76 16.72 -17.48
N LYS A 10 3.57 15.40 -17.34
CA LYS A 10 2.91 14.58 -18.36
C LYS A 10 1.46 15.05 -18.60
N LYS A 11 0.67 15.27 -17.55
CA LYS A 11 -0.71 15.77 -17.69
C LYS A 11 -0.76 17.13 -18.41
N ALA A 12 0.12 18.04 -18.03
CA ALA A 12 0.21 19.36 -18.66
C ALA A 12 0.58 19.27 -20.15
N ALA A 13 1.56 18.42 -20.50
CA ALA A 13 1.94 18.19 -21.89
C ALA A 13 0.78 17.63 -22.73
N LEU A 14 0.05 16.64 -22.20
CA LEU A 14 -1.10 16.05 -22.87
C LEU A 14 -2.23 17.07 -23.09
N ASP A 15 -2.52 17.92 -22.11
CA ASP A 15 -3.53 18.98 -22.24
C ASP A 15 -3.16 20.02 -23.32
N ILE A 16 -1.87 20.41 -23.39
CA ILE A 16 -1.38 21.33 -24.42
C ILE A 16 -1.51 20.69 -25.81
N LEU A 17 -1.05 19.45 -25.98
CA LEU A 17 -1.14 18.73 -27.26
C LEU A 17 -2.58 18.62 -27.75
N ALA A 18 -3.52 18.31 -26.85
CA ALA A 18 -4.93 18.26 -27.16
C ALA A 18 -5.49 19.62 -27.60
N ARG A 19 -5.11 20.73 -26.95
CA ARG A 19 -5.54 22.09 -27.31
C ARG A 19 -5.00 22.55 -28.67
N GLU A 20 -3.75 22.17 -28.98
CA GLU A 20 -3.11 22.51 -30.24
C GLU A 20 -3.49 21.56 -31.40
N GLY A 21 -4.30 20.53 -31.12
CA GLY A 21 -4.69 19.53 -32.12
C GLY A 21 -3.51 18.70 -32.63
N LEU A 22 -2.49 18.51 -31.80
CA LEU A 22 -1.29 17.76 -32.14
C LEU A 22 -1.42 16.31 -31.67
N ASP A 23 -1.12 15.38 -32.57
CA ASP A 23 -1.01 13.96 -32.24
C ASP A 23 0.17 13.68 -31.31
N HIS A 24 0.10 12.57 -30.58
CA HIS A 24 1.16 12.14 -29.69
C HIS A 24 1.23 10.61 -29.57
N ASP A 25 2.40 10.11 -29.20
CA ASP A 25 2.68 8.70 -28.97
C ASP A 25 2.74 8.33 -27.48
N PHE A 26 2.16 9.16 -26.60
CA PHE A 26 1.96 8.83 -25.18
C PHE A 26 0.95 7.69 -24.98
N ILE A 27 1.33 6.49 -25.40
CA ILE A 27 0.62 5.25 -25.12
C ILE A 27 1.21 4.62 -23.84
N ARG A 28 0.35 4.01 -23.04
CA ARG A 28 0.82 3.18 -21.94
C ARG A 28 1.37 1.88 -22.55
N VAL A 29 2.69 1.75 -22.61
CA VAL A 29 3.34 0.50 -22.97
C VAL A 29 3.52 -0.32 -21.70
N PRO A 30 2.81 -1.46 -21.52
CA PRO A 30 3.12 -2.37 -20.43
C PRO A 30 4.50 -2.97 -20.70
N VAL A 31 5.44 -2.73 -19.79
CA VAL A 31 6.72 -3.43 -19.76
C VAL A 31 6.57 -4.54 -18.74
N PRO A 32 6.26 -5.79 -19.16
CA PRO A 32 6.12 -6.89 -18.22
C PRO A 32 7.49 -7.19 -17.62
N VAL A 33 7.62 -7.00 -16.32
CA VAL A 33 8.81 -7.38 -15.55
C VAL A 33 8.31 -8.19 -14.36
N ASP A 34 8.96 -9.33 -14.10
CA ASP A 34 8.62 -10.15 -12.95
C ASP A 34 8.82 -9.36 -11.66
N GLU A 35 7.87 -9.47 -10.73
CA GLU A 35 7.88 -8.73 -9.45
C GLU A 35 9.20 -8.95 -8.69
N ALA A 36 9.73 -10.18 -8.69
CA ALA A 36 11.02 -10.50 -8.07
C ALA A 36 12.17 -9.63 -8.61
N VAL A 37 12.24 -9.43 -9.93
CA VAL A 37 13.27 -8.60 -10.58
C VAL A 37 13.11 -7.13 -10.21
N ILE A 38 11.87 -6.65 -10.07
CA ILE A 38 11.60 -5.27 -9.62
C ILE A 38 12.09 -5.08 -8.18
N LEU A 39 11.80 -6.04 -7.30
CA LEU A 39 12.21 -6.00 -5.90
C LEU A 39 13.72 -6.09 -5.71
N GLU A 40 14.42 -6.87 -6.55
CA GLU A 40 15.88 -6.99 -6.53
C GLU A 40 16.60 -5.68 -6.89
N ARG A 41 15.98 -4.80 -7.70
CA ARG A 41 16.56 -3.48 -8.03
C ARG A 41 16.61 -2.53 -6.84
N ARG A 42 15.89 -2.84 -5.75
CA ARG A 42 15.74 -1.92 -4.63
C ARG A 42 17.02 -1.80 -3.82
N GLY A 43 17.46 -0.56 -3.63
CA GLY A 43 18.64 -0.26 -2.83
C GLY A 43 19.97 -0.44 -3.58
N GLU A 44 19.91 -0.83 -4.86
CA GLU A 44 21.06 -0.84 -5.75
C GLU A 44 21.40 0.60 -6.15
N LEU A 45 22.63 1.02 -5.82
CA LEU A 45 23.16 2.31 -6.23
C LEU A 45 23.83 2.15 -7.59
N GLU A 46 23.18 2.66 -8.63
CA GLU A 46 23.72 2.64 -9.99
C GLU A 46 24.05 4.05 -10.48
N ASP A 47 25.17 4.17 -11.20
CA ASP A 47 25.50 5.35 -11.99
C ASP A 47 24.49 5.56 -13.13
N ALA A 48 24.49 6.76 -13.71
CA ALA A 48 23.68 7.07 -14.87
C ALA A 48 24.01 6.12 -16.03
N LYS A 49 22.97 5.56 -16.66
CA LYS A 49 23.12 4.66 -17.82
C LYS A 49 22.95 5.42 -19.14
N SER A 50 23.14 4.72 -20.25
CA SER A 50 22.79 5.26 -21.56
C SER A 50 21.29 5.60 -21.62
N PRO A 51 20.84 6.56 -22.45
CA PRO A 51 19.43 6.90 -22.54
C PRO A 51 18.50 5.70 -22.85
N SER A 52 18.99 4.69 -23.58
CA SER A 52 18.24 3.47 -23.87
C SER A 52 18.12 2.52 -22.67
N ASP A 53 19.07 2.57 -21.74
CA ASP A 53 19.17 1.64 -20.61
C ASP A 53 18.73 2.26 -19.28
N GLU A 54 18.55 3.59 -19.24
CA GLU A 54 18.18 4.34 -18.04
C GLU A 54 16.87 3.84 -17.41
N GLY A 55 15.93 3.32 -18.22
CA GLY A 55 14.70 2.71 -17.72
C GLY A 55 14.91 1.40 -16.95
N LEU A 56 16.04 0.72 -17.11
CA LEU A 56 16.29 -0.61 -16.51
C LEU A 56 16.42 -0.54 -14.98
N ARG A 57 16.77 0.62 -14.41
CA ARG A 57 16.84 0.82 -12.96
C ARG A 57 15.53 1.30 -12.33
N CYS A 58 14.50 1.55 -13.13
CA CYS A 58 13.19 1.95 -12.63
C CYS A 58 12.57 0.85 -11.76
N LEU A 59 11.99 1.24 -10.62
CA LEU A 59 11.25 0.35 -9.71
C LEU A 59 9.79 0.14 -10.12
N ILE A 60 9.36 0.69 -11.27
CA ILE A 60 8.04 0.45 -11.89
C ILE A 60 6.89 0.57 -10.87
N CYS A 61 6.86 1.70 -10.16
CA CYS A 61 5.93 1.92 -9.04
C CYS A 61 4.45 1.92 -9.44
N ASP A 62 4.12 1.94 -10.74
CA ASP A 62 2.76 1.75 -11.24
C ASP A 62 2.34 0.28 -11.32
N GLN A 63 3.28 -0.66 -11.21
CA GLN A 63 3.05 -2.10 -11.15
C GLN A 63 3.22 -2.62 -9.71
N VAL A 64 4.35 -2.30 -9.06
CA VAL A 64 4.66 -2.75 -7.70
C VAL A 64 4.99 -1.55 -6.83
N CYS A 65 4.06 -1.17 -5.95
CA CYS A 65 4.23 0.01 -5.09
C CYS A 65 4.53 -0.41 -3.66
N ARG A 66 5.71 -0.04 -3.14
CA ARG A 66 6.14 -0.28 -1.75
C ARG A 66 6.68 0.95 -1.03
N ILE A 67 6.58 2.13 -1.65
CA ILE A 67 7.22 3.37 -1.18
C ILE A 67 6.88 3.67 0.28
N CYS A 68 5.63 3.52 0.70
CA CYS A 68 5.22 3.82 2.08
C CYS A 68 5.85 2.89 3.13
N THR A 69 6.28 1.69 2.74
CA THR A 69 7.02 0.75 3.60
C THR A 69 8.50 1.13 3.73
N GLU A 70 9.02 1.88 2.75
CA GLU A 70 10.43 2.25 2.67
C GLU A 70 10.70 3.62 3.29
N VAL A 71 9.76 4.55 3.13
CA VAL A 71 9.93 5.91 3.67
C VAL A 71 9.43 6.05 5.11
N CYS A 72 8.65 5.11 5.64
CA CYS A 72 8.10 5.25 6.99
C CYS A 72 9.23 5.13 8.03
N PRO A 73 9.54 6.20 8.79
CA PRO A 73 10.64 6.16 9.77
C PRO A 73 10.38 5.17 10.90
N ASN A 74 9.11 4.95 11.25
CA ASN A 74 8.71 4.02 12.30
C ASN A 74 8.39 2.62 11.78
N ARG A 75 8.50 2.36 10.46
CA ARG A 75 8.10 1.09 9.80
C ARG A 75 6.66 0.66 10.07
N ALA A 76 5.75 1.62 10.21
CA ALA A 76 4.33 1.39 10.46
C ALA A 76 3.55 0.85 9.25
N ASN A 77 4.08 0.95 8.02
CA ASN A 77 3.49 0.30 6.86
C ASN A 77 4.31 -0.96 6.51
N VAL A 78 3.65 -2.11 6.45
CA VAL A 78 4.28 -3.40 6.23
C VAL A 78 3.67 -4.07 5.01
N ALA A 79 4.50 -4.62 4.12
CA ALA A 79 4.05 -5.44 3.01
C ALA A 79 3.87 -6.89 3.51
N ILE A 80 2.66 -7.41 3.35
CA ILE A 80 2.25 -8.74 3.79
C ILE A 80 2.00 -9.59 2.54
N PRO A 81 2.75 -10.67 2.30
CA PRO A 81 2.49 -11.59 1.20
C PRO A 81 1.15 -12.30 1.43
N VAL A 82 0.20 -12.13 0.52
CA VAL A 82 -1.12 -12.78 0.62
C VAL A 82 -1.51 -13.36 -0.73
N ALA A 83 -1.73 -14.67 -0.77
CA ALA A 83 -2.21 -15.34 -1.97
C ALA A 83 -3.65 -14.91 -2.32
N GLY A 84 -4.00 -14.95 -3.60
CA GLY A 84 -5.35 -14.66 -4.08
C GLY A 84 -5.60 -13.20 -4.51
N PHE A 85 -4.60 -12.33 -4.37
CA PHE A 85 -4.64 -10.96 -4.88
C PHE A 85 -3.89 -10.86 -6.22
N SER A 86 -4.23 -9.84 -7.01
CA SER A 86 -3.48 -9.51 -8.24
C SER A 86 -2.04 -9.11 -7.96
N ASN A 87 -1.81 -8.40 -6.86
CA ASN A 87 -0.49 -8.11 -6.31
C ASN A 87 -0.20 -9.11 -5.20
N SER A 88 0.96 -9.76 -5.25
CA SER A 88 1.32 -10.83 -4.30
C SER A 88 1.51 -10.33 -2.86
N GLU A 89 1.74 -9.02 -2.69
CA GLU A 89 1.85 -8.33 -1.41
C GLU A 89 0.76 -7.28 -1.24
N GLN A 90 0.19 -7.24 -0.03
CA GLN A 90 -0.76 -6.21 0.41
C GLN A 90 -0.11 -5.36 1.50
N ILE A 91 -0.34 -4.05 1.47
CA ILE A 91 0.22 -3.15 2.47
C ILE A 91 -0.77 -2.98 3.61
N VAL A 92 -0.31 -3.28 4.82
CA VAL A 92 -1.03 -3.11 6.08
C VAL A 92 -0.37 -1.99 6.89
N HIS A 93 -1.19 -1.14 7.51
CA HIS A 93 -0.76 -0.09 8.43
C HIS A 93 -0.87 -0.60 9.88
N ILE A 94 0.15 -0.36 10.71
CA ILE A 94 0.17 -0.73 12.12
C ILE A 94 0.06 0.56 12.94
N ASP A 95 -1.11 0.77 13.54
CA ASP A 95 -1.46 2.06 14.13
C ASP A 95 -0.53 2.43 15.30
N GLY A 96 -0.30 1.48 16.21
CA GLY A 96 0.57 1.71 17.38
C GLY A 96 2.06 1.93 17.06
N MET A 97 2.48 1.78 15.80
CA MET A 97 3.82 2.17 15.34
C MET A 97 3.83 3.55 14.67
N CYS A 98 2.67 4.07 14.27
CA CYS A 98 2.55 5.32 13.57
C CYS A 98 2.53 6.50 14.54
N ASN A 99 3.23 7.58 14.17
CA ASN A 99 3.15 8.87 14.88
C ASN A 99 2.53 9.97 14.00
N GLU A 100 1.83 9.55 12.94
CA GLU A 100 1.20 10.42 11.94
C GLU A 100 2.14 11.48 11.33
N CYS A 101 3.45 11.22 11.23
CA CYS A 101 4.41 12.17 10.65
C CYS A 101 4.16 12.52 9.17
N GLY A 102 3.25 11.82 8.48
CA GLY A 102 2.85 12.14 7.10
C GLY A 102 3.88 11.80 6.02
N ASN A 103 5.00 11.16 6.35
CA ASN A 103 6.05 10.87 5.38
C ASN A 103 5.55 9.96 4.25
N CYS A 104 4.79 8.91 4.60
CA CYS A 104 4.22 7.99 3.62
C CYS A 104 3.22 8.67 2.67
N ALA A 105 2.49 9.70 3.12
CA ALA A 105 1.60 10.48 2.27
C ALA A 105 2.38 11.41 1.34
N THR A 106 3.40 12.10 1.89
CA THR A 106 4.25 13.01 1.13
C THR A 106 4.91 12.31 -0.07
N PHE A 107 5.36 11.07 0.13
CA PHE A 107 6.03 10.29 -0.92
C PHE A 107 5.09 9.41 -1.75
N CYS A 108 3.79 9.39 -1.48
CA CYS A 108 2.85 8.55 -2.23
C CYS A 108 2.78 9.01 -3.70
N PRO A 109 3.11 8.15 -4.68
CA PRO A 109 3.04 8.52 -6.10
C PRO A 109 1.59 8.60 -6.61
N HIS A 110 0.65 8.03 -5.86
CA HIS A 110 -0.78 8.02 -6.17
C HIS A 110 -1.56 9.11 -5.42
N ALA A 111 -0.88 10.04 -4.76
CA ALA A 111 -1.48 11.10 -3.92
C ALA A 111 -2.41 10.58 -2.80
N GLY A 112 -2.21 9.34 -2.34
CA GLY A 112 -2.90 8.76 -1.18
C GLY A 112 -2.22 9.09 0.15
N LYS A 113 -2.88 8.73 1.24
CA LYS A 113 -2.39 8.79 2.62
C LYS A 113 -2.30 7.36 3.18
N PRO A 114 -1.20 6.62 2.96
CA PRO A 114 -1.12 5.20 3.33
C PRO A 114 -1.46 4.89 4.81
N TYR A 115 -1.12 5.79 5.73
CA TYR A 115 -1.45 5.66 7.16
C TYR A 115 -2.96 5.80 7.49
N LYS A 116 -3.79 6.22 6.53
CA LYS A 116 -5.25 6.29 6.64
C LYS A 116 -5.96 5.36 5.66
N ASP A 117 -5.43 5.24 4.45
CA ASP A 117 -6.09 4.54 3.35
C ASP A 117 -5.85 3.02 3.36
N LYS A 118 -4.80 2.54 4.02
CA LYS A 118 -4.47 1.10 4.08
C LYS A 118 -5.19 0.43 5.25
N LEU A 119 -5.47 -0.86 5.10
CA LEU A 119 -6.05 -1.68 6.17
C LEU A 119 -5.19 -1.54 7.43
N THR A 120 -5.83 -1.15 8.52
CA THR A 120 -5.13 -0.84 9.77
C THR A 120 -5.26 -1.98 10.78
N VAL A 121 -4.12 -2.34 11.37
CA VAL A 121 -4.03 -3.22 12.54
C VAL A 121 -3.93 -2.32 13.76
N PHE A 122 -4.90 -2.47 14.65
CA PHE A 122 -4.94 -1.76 15.92
C PHE A 122 -4.38 -2.63 17.04
N TRP A 123 -3.72 -1.98 18.00
CA TRP A 123 -3.13 -2.64 19.16
C TRP A 123 -3.97 -2.52 20.43
N THR A 124 -4.78 -1.47 20.51
CA THR A 124 -5.63 -1.20 21.68
C THR A 124 -7.04 -0.81 21.24
N GLU A 125 -7.98 -0.93 22.17
CA GLU A 125 -9.35 -0.44 21.96
C GLU A 125 -9.41 1.10 21.86
N GLU A 126 -8.51 1.81 22.54
CA GLU A 126 -8.39 3.26 22.50
C GLU A 126 -7.99 3.74 21.09
N ASP A 127 -6.90 3.19 20.55
CA ASP A 127 -6.44 3.47 19.18
C ASP A 127 -7.52 3.16 18.14
N PHE A 128 -8.21 2.02 18.32
CA PHE A 128 -9.32 1.65 17.44
C PHE A 128 -10.46 2.67 17.51
N ALA A 129 -10.80 3.18 18.70
CA ALA A 129 -11.89 4.13 18.89
C ALA A 129 -11.55 5.53 18.35
N ASP A 130 -10.30 5.96 18.49
CA ASP A 130 -9.82 7.30 18.10
C ASP A 130 -9.52 7.43 16.60
N SER A 131 -9.55 6.33 15.85
CA SER A 131 -9.32 6.30 14.41
C SER A 131 -10.61 6.16 13.61
N ASP A 132 -10.60 6.57 12.34
CA ASP A 132 -11.64 6.30 11.34
C ASP A 132 -11.25 5.22 10.31
N ASN A 133 -10.02 4.69 10.39
CA ASN A 133 -9.47 3.77 9.42
C ASN A 133 -10.25 2.43 9.37
N ILE A 134 -10.37 1.90 8.16
CA ILE A 134 -10.77 0.50 7.93
C ILE A 134 -9.70 -0.39 8.53
N GLY A 135 -10.09 -1.39 9.30
CA GLY A 135 -9.10 -2.16 10.05
C GLY A 135 -9.68 -3.15 11.05
N PHE A 136 -8.79 -3.75 11.83
CA PHE A 136 -9.15 -4.70 12.85
C PHE A 136 -8.29 -4.61 14.10
N LEU A 137 -8.90 -4.94 15.22
CA LEU A 137 -8.27 -5.17 16.52
C LEU A 137 -8.50 -6.64 16.91
N LYS A 138 -7.42 -7.33 17.31
CA LYS A 138 -7.54 -8.68 17.88
C LYS A 138 -8.03 -8.56 19.32
N LEU A 139 -9.06 -9.31 19.67
CA LEU A 139 -9.62 -9.40 21.00
C LEU A 139 -9.25 -10.73 21.66
N GLU A 140 -9.53 -10.85 22.96
CA GLU A 140 -9.46 -12.12 23.67
C GLU A 140 -10.42 -13.16 23.08
N GLY A 141 -10.14 -14.45 23.32
CA GLY A 141 -11.00 -15.54 22.89
C GLY A 141 -11.02 -15.80 21.37
N GLY A 142 -10.08 -15.24 20.61
CA GLY A 142 -9.99 -15.43 19.16
C GLY A 142 -11.03 -14.63 18.36
N MET A 143 -11.56 -13.57 18.97
CA MET A 143 -12.47 -12.63 18.35
C MET A 143 -11.70 -11.47 17.72
N PHE A 144 -12.29 -10.81 16.74
CA PHE A 144 -11.73 -9.64 16.08
C PHE A 144 -12.79 -8.56 16.02
N ARG A 145 -12.44 -7.35 16.47
CA ARG A 145 -13.23 -6.15 16.25
C ARG A 145 -12.85 -5.55 14.91
N ILE A 146 -13.82 -5.47 14.00
CA ILE A 146 -13.63 -5.04 12.61
C ILE A 146 -14.30 -3.68 12.41
N ARG A 147 -13.65 -2.80 11.64
CA ARG A 147 -14.28 -1.66 10.98
C ARG A 147 -14.21 -1.86 9.47
N ASP A 148 -15.36 -1.93 8.81
CA ASP A 148 -15.44 -2.12 7.36
C ASP A 148 -15.41 -0.79 6.57
N GLU A 149 -15.46 -0.88 5.23
CA GLU A 149 -15.45 0.27 4.32
C GLU A 149 -16.62 1.24 4.51
N LYS A 150 -17.71 0.80 5.16
CA LYS A 150 -18.88 1.63 5.47
C LYS A 150 -18.77 2.26 6.87
N GLY A 151 -17.69 2.01 7.59
CA GLY A 151 -17.49 2.44 8.96
C GLY A 151 -18.29 1.64 9.98
N LEU A 152 -18.88 0.50 9.60
CA LEU A 152 -19.62 -0.34 10.55
C LEU A 152 -18.63 -1.11 11.42
N VAL A 153 -18.87 -1.08 12.73
CA VAL A 153 -18.06 -1.78 13.73
C VAL A 153 -18.80 -3.02 14.24
N TYR A 154 -18.11 -4.15 14.26
CA TYR A 154 -18.66 -5.41 14.77
C TYR A 154 -17.55 -6.39 15.17
N ASP A 155 -17.89 -7.29 16.10
CA ASP A 155 -16.97 -8.33 16.57
C ASP A 155 -17.33 -9.67 15.91
N LEU A 156 -16.32 -10.39 15.41
CA LEU A 156 -16.49 -11.70 14.77
C LEU A 156 -15.39 -12.70 15.18
N PRO A 157 -15.72 -14.00 15.29
CA PRO A 157 -14.69 -15.03 15.32
C PRO A 157 -14.05 -15.15 13.94
N GLN A 158 -12.85 -15.74 13.88
CA GLN A 158 -12.14 -15.96 12.62
C GLN A 158 -12.98 -16.70 11.56
N SER A 159 -13.83 -17.65 11.98
CA SER A 159 -14.72 -18.41 11.09
C SER A 159 -15.80 -17.58 10.40
N GLY A 160 -16.19 -16.43 10.97
CA GLY A 160 -17.23 -15.56 10.42
C GLY A 160 -16.71 -14.40 9.56
N LEU A 161 -15.38 -14.20 9.51
CA LEU A 161 -14.77 -13.06 8.81
C LEU A 161 -15.08 -13.08 7.32
N ALA A 162 -14.91 -14.23 6.66
CA ALA A 162 -15.08 -14.34 5.22
C ALA A 162 -16.51 -13.99 4.76
N ASP A 163 -17.51 -14.36 5.55
CA ASP A 163 -18.93 -14.18 5.23
C ASP A 163 -19.39 -12.72 5.41
N ARG A 164 -18.82 -12.00 6.38
CA ARG A 164 -19.29 -10.64 6.74
C ARG A 164 -18.30 -9.52 6.41
N ALA A 165 -17.00 -9.72 6.67
CA ALA A 165 -15.95 -8.76 6.37
C ALA A 165 -15.36 -8.94 4.96
N GLY A 166 -15.70 -10.05 4.29
CA GLY A 166 -15.24 -10.38 2.95
C GLY A 166 -13.97 -11.22 2.93
N GLN A 167 -13.73 -11.87 1.78
CA GLN A 167 -12.62 -12.80 1.60
C GLN A 167 -11.26 -12.13 1.76
N GLU A 168 -11.09 -10.93 1.21
CA GLU A 168 -9.81 -10.19 1.26
C GLU A 168 -9.39 -9.87 2.70
N MET A 169 -10.31 -9.32 3.50
CA MET A 169 -10.05 -9.01 4.90
C MET A 169 -9.80 -10.27 5.73
N ALA A 170 -10.58 -11.34 5.49
CA ALA A 170 -10.38 -12.62 6.17
C ALA A 170 -9.01 -13.24 5.86
N MET A 171 -8.55 -13.20 4.60
CA MET A 171 -7.23 -13.67 4.20
C MET A 171 -6.11 -12.84 4.85
N LEU A 172 -6.25 -11.51 4.87
CA LEU A 172 -5.28 -10.63 5.53
C LEU A 172 -5.19 -10.90 7.03
N ILE A 173 -6.32 -10.96 7.73
CA ILE A 173 -6.36 -11.25 9.18
C ILE A 173 -5.75 -12.63 9.45
N ALA A 174 -6.08 -13.64 8.65
CA ALA A 174 -5.54 -14.99 8.82
C ALA A 174 -4.02 -15.03 8.62
N THR A 175 -3.51 -14.38 7.57
CA THR A 175 -2.06 -14.29 7.30
C THR A 175 -1.33 -13.52 8.38
N VAL A 176 -1.86 -12.36 8.80
CA VAL A 176 -1.25 -11.56 9.87
C VAL A 176 -1.22 -12.35 11.18
N THR A 177 -2.32 -13.02 11.53
CA THR A 177 -2.40 -13.80 12.77
C THR A 177 -1.48 -15.03 12.77
N ARG A 178 -1.31 -15.69 11.62
CA ARG A 178 -0.51 -16.92 11.50
C ARG A 178 0.98 -16.63 11.32
N ASP A 179 1.34 -15.75 10.40
CA ASP A 179 2.70 -15.59 9.89
C ASP A 179 3.37 -14.30 10.42
N PHE A 180 2.56 -13.32 10.86
CA PHE A 180 3.02 -12.01 11.33
C PHE A 180 2.46 -11.64 12.70
N ALA A 181 2.28 -12.64 13.59
CA ALA A 181 1.67 -12.44 14.90
C ALA A 181 2.37 -11.37 15.76
N TYR A 182 3.66 -11.12 15.51
CA TYR A 182 4.45 -10.06 16.16
C TYR A 182 4.02 -8.62 15.79
N LEU A 183 3.19 -8.45 14.76
CA LEU A 183 2.56 -7.17 14.41
C LEU A 183 1.28 -6.91 15.21
N LEU A 184 0.79 -7.90 15.95
CA LEU A 184 -0.35 -7.79 16.84
C LEU A 184 0.16 -7.51 18.25
N ASN A 185 -0.55 -6.68 19.00
CA ASN A 185 -0.30 -6.52 20.42
C ASN A 185 -0.71 -7.80 21.16
N SER A 186 0.10 -8.22 22.13
CA SER A 186 -0.09 -9.47 22.90
C SER A 186 -1.01 -9.30 24.08
#